data_AF-A0A8I6S6P6-F1
#
_entry.id   AF-A0A8I6S6P6-F1
#
_cell.length_a   1.000
_cell.length_b   1.000
_cell.length_c   1.000
_cell.angle_alpha   90.00
_cell.angle_beta   90.00
_cell.angle_gamma   90.00
#
_symmetry.space_group_name_H-M   'P 1'
#
loop_
_entity.id
_entity.type
_entity.pdbx_description
1 polymer ?
#
loop_
_entity_poly.entity_id
_entity_poly.type
_entity_poly.pdbx_seq_one_letter_code
_entity_poly.pdbx_strand_id
1 'polypeptide(L)'
;MDKSLSLPEWMLKVKAKSEEENSLISSQTEIYHIASESEQILELLDRFEGDYKIISLDLDWPSKISNVLAKSTRMHLCIGSSACLVFSIKNITSLPIAFLSVLKHPKVKLIGNNIVNDLLKLKQDFNIDVEHILNKNIQLTNWDRESLSCKHNWSLDNNLSITVDHEPKIPDDVENEIMTYGGKIIFCNNFYDCAIASEKLLNMAEEKEKFVIGFDLEWPFSRYTGRGKVALMQLCPNPDECFLFHVSEFTSLPKALVIFLKRKNVFLTGVNIKHDLKKLGTDFKFDVTSIIENNLIELNTFANQTLKCSQNWSLARLVLHLLNQTLLKTSVRTSNWASRQLTKEQISYAATDAYASFLCYKTLQDKLR
;
A
#
# COMPACT_ATOMS: atom_id res chain seq x y z
N MET A 1 25.38 5.38 -35.99
CA MET A 1 24.67 6.55 -35.44
C MET A 1 24.27 6.22 -34.03
N ASP A 2 24.80 6.94 -33.06
CA ASP A 2 24.49 6.71 -31.65
C ASP A 2 23.07 7.22 -31.34
N LYS A 3 22.26 6.39 -30.67
CA LYS A 3 20.98 6.78 -30.12
C LYS A 3 21.16 7.00 -28.62
N SER A 4 21.82 8.11 -28.28
CA SER A 4 21.83 8.63 -26.92
C SER A 4 20.38 8.88 -26.48
N LEU A 5 19.84 7.94 -25.70
CA LEU A 5 18.44 7.95 -25.29
C LEU A 5 18.21 9.11 -24.33
N SER A 6 17.55 10.16 -24.82
CA SER A 6 17.06 11.26 -24.01
C SER A 6 16.19 10.71 -22.88
N LEU A 7 16.62 10.90 -21.63
CA LEU A 7 15.78 10.57 -20.48
C LEU A 7 14.47 11.38 -20.52
N PRO A 8 13.39 10.88 -19.90
CA PRO A 8 12.16 11.66 -19.73
C PRO A 8 12.44 13.03 -19.11
N GLU A 9 11.67 14.04 -19.51
CA GLU A 9 11.91 15.45 -19.13
C GLU A 9 11.88 15.67 -17.60
N TRP A 10 11.20 14.81 -16.84
CA TRP A 10 11.20 14.84 -15.38
C TRP A 10 12.58 14.48 -14.79
N MET A 11 13.28 13.48 -15.34
CA MET A 11 14.63 13.10 -14.90
C MET A 11 15.65 14.21 -15.17
N LEU A 12 15.49 14.97 -16.25
CA LEU A 12 16.33 16.13 -16.58
C LEU A 12 16.17 17.32 -15.61
N LYS A 13 15.10 17.32 -14.79
CA LYS A 13 14.79 18.39 -13.84
C LYS A 13 15.22 18.08 -12.41
N VAL A 14 15.64 16.85 -12.09
CA VAL A 14 16.16 16.51 -10.74
C VAL A 14 17.63 16.93 -10.61
N LYS A 15 17.84 18.25 -10.53
CA LYS A 15 18.91 18.80 -9.69
C LYS A 15 18.37 18.91 -8.27
N ALA A 16 19.23 18.69 -7.27
CA ALA A 16 18.81 18.68 -5.87
C ALA A 16 18.01 19.94 -5.52
N LYS A 17 16.79 19.76 -4.99
CA LYS A 17 15.99 20.86 -4.43
C LYS A 17 16.80 21.55 -3.33
N SER A 18 16.83 22.88 -3.36
CA SER A 18 17.49 23.68 -2.32
C SER A 18 16.90 23.38 -0.95
N GLU A 19 17.77 23.35 0.07
CA GLU A 19 17.48 22.71 1.37
C GLU A 19 16.29 23.33 2.14
N GLU A 20 15.90 24.56 1.78
CA GLU A 20 14.80 25.31 2.39
C GLU A 20 13.40 24.70 2.14
N GLU A 21 13.16 23.99 1.03
CA GLU A 21 11.83 23.43 0.70
C GLU A 21 11.44 22.20 1.57
N ASN A 22 12.39 21.53 2.23
CA ASN A 22 12.16 20.23 2.86
C ASN A 22 11.73 20.29 4.34
N SER A 23 11.62 21.48 4.94
CA SER A 23 11.47 21.66 6.40
C SER A 23 10.13 21.20 7.01
N LEU A 24 9.10 20.91 6.19
CA LEU A 24 7.73 20.61 6.62
C LEU A 24 7.20 19.25 6.13
N ILE A 25 8.07 18.39 5.60
CA ILE A 25 7.67 17.09 5.00
C ILE A 25 7.58 16.02 6.10
N SER A 26 6.41 15.36 6.21
CA SER A 26 6.22 14.27 7.18
C SER A 26 6.94 12.99 6.75
N SER A 27 7.33 12.13 7.69
CA SER A 27 7.96 10.83 7.38
C SER A 27 7.11 9.95 6.46
N GLN A 28 5.78 10.02 6.57
CA GLN A 28 4.86 9.33 5.67
C GLN A 28 4.91 9.92 4.24
N THR A 29 5.10 11.23 4.12
CA THR A 29 5.31 11.92 2.82
C THR A 29 6.69 11.59 2.22
N GLU A 30 7.74 11.50 3.03
CA GLU A 30 9.07 11.03 2.59
C GLU A 30 9.00 9.62 1.97
N ILE A 31 8.32 8.68 2.65
CA ILE A 31 8.09 7.30 2.16
C ILE A 31 7.37 7.32 0.79
N TYR A 32 6.32 8.13 0.64
CA TYR A 32 5.58 8.21 -0.63
C TYR A 32 6.42 8.79 -1.77
N HIS A 33 7.27 9.79 -1.50
CA HIS A 33 8.18 10.33 -2.52
C HIS A 33 9.20 9.28 -2.98
N ILE A 34 9.77 8.49 -2.06
CA ILE A 34 10.69 7.40 -2.41
C ILE A 34 9.98 6.32 -3.23
N ALA A 35 8.75 5.97 -2.87
CA ALA A 35 7.95 4.98 -3.59
C ALA A 35 7.62 5.44 -5.03
N SER A 36 7.19 6.69 -5.21
CA SER A 36 6.81 7.25 -6.52
C SER A 36 7.96 7.26 -7.51
N GLU A 37 9.13 7.73 -7.08
CA GLU A 37 10.35 7.72 -7.90
C GLU A 37 10.79 6.28 -8.21
N SER A 38 10.66 5.36 -7.26
CA SER A 38 11.04 3.96 -7.44
C SER A 38 10.14 3.21 -8.44
N GLU A 39 8.82 3.41 -8.42
CA GLU A 39 7.92 2.82 -9.43
C GLU A 39 8.22 3.35 -10.83
N GLN A 40 8.47 4.66 -10.98
CA GLN A 40 8.86 5.26 -12.25
C GLN A 40 10.20 4.69 -12.78
N ILE A 41 11.15 4.35 -11.91
CA ILE A 41 12.38 3.64 -12.29
C ILE A 41 12.09 2.22 -12.76
N LEU A 42 11.18 1.48 -12.10
CA LEU A 42 10.78 0.13 -12.51
C LEU A 42 10.14 0.13 -13.91
N GLU A 43 9.20 1.05 -14.19
CA GLU A 43 8.64 1.19 -15.55
C GLU A 43 9.72 1.47 -16.61
N LEU A 44 10.73 2.29 -16.26
CA LEU A 44 11.87 2.59 -17.13
C LEU A 44 12.91 1.46 -17.23
N LEU A 45 12.84 0.44 -16.38
CA LEU A 45 13.67 -0.79 -16.46
C LEU A 45 12.96 -1.88 -17.27
N ASP A 46 11.64 -2.03 -17.11
CA ASP A 46 10.81 -2.93 -17.92
C ASP A 46 10.86 -2.54 -19.40
N ARG A 47 10.71 -1.23 -19.71
CA ARG A 47 10.69 -0.67 -21.07
C ARG A 47 12.03 -0.62 -21.81
N PHE A 48 13.11 -1.16 -21.25
CA PHE A 48 14.46 -1.06 -21.81
C PHE A 48 14.95 -2.38 -22.41
N GLU A 49 15.24 -2.42 -23.70
CA GLU A 49 15.67 -3.61 -24.46
C GLU A 49 17.20 -3.78 -24.57
N GLY A 50 17.97 -3.02 -23.79
CA GLY A 50 19.43 -3.06 -23.74
C GLY A 50 20.01 -3.57 -22.42
N ASP A 51 21.33 -3.48 -22.32
CA ASP A 51 22.11 -3.89 -21.14
C ASP A 51 21.77 -3.13 -19.85
N TYR A 52 22.35 -3.60 -18.75
CA TYR A 52 22.07 -3.17 -17.38
C TYR A 52 22.19 -1.66 -17.15
N LYS A 53 21.28 -1.10 -16.35
CA LYS A 53 21.44 0.26 -15.83
C LYS A 53 22.41 0.25 -14.66
N ILE A 54 23.46 1.06 -14.80
CA ILE A 54 24.35 1.44 -13.72
C ILE A 54 23.56 2.37 -12.79
N ILE A 55 23.39 1.94 -11.55
CA ILE A 55 22.79 2.71 -10.47
C ILE A 55 23.82 2.84 -9.36
N SER A 56 24.18 4.06 -8.95
CA SER A 56 24.99 4.23 -7.73
C SER A 56 24.11 4.56 -6.53
N LEU A 57 24.35 3.83 -5.44
CA LEU A 57 23.72 4.03 -4.14
C LEU A 57 24.81 4.50 -3.16
N ASP A 58 24.49 5.55 -2.42
CA ASP A 58 25.39 6.26 -1.49
C ASP A 58 24.51 6.83 -0.35
N LEU A 59 24.96 6.74 0.91
CA LEU A 59 24.16 7.13 2.08
C LEU A 59 24.88 8.13 2.99
N ASP A 60 24.19 9.20 3.40
CA ASP A 60 24.73 10.15 4.37
C ASP A 60 24.64 9.60 5.79
N TRP A 61 25.75 9.02 6.28
CA TRP A 61 25.96 8.67 7.70
C TRP A 61 27.28 9.25 8.29
N PRO A 62 27.32 9.55 9.60
CA PRO A 62 28.51 10.08 10.28
C PRO A 62 29.79 9.22 10.29
N SER A 63 30.95 9.85 10.12
CA SER A 63 32.28 9.20 10.05
C SER A 63 32.97 8.86 11.39
N LYS A 64 32.28 8.89 12.53
CA LYS A 64 32.87 8.61 13.87
C LYS A 64 32.32 7.31 14.48
N ILE A 65 33.17 6.56 15.19
CA ILE A 65 32.87 5.20 15.71
C ILE A 65 31.60 5.14 16.56
N SER A 66 31.37 6.12 17.44
CA SER A 66 30.15 6.24 18.26
C SER A 66 28.86 6.36 17.43
N ASN A 67 28.98 6.78 16.17
CA ASN A 67 27.86 7.14 15.32
C ASN A 67 27.60 6.09 14.22
N VAL A 68 28.32 4.95 14.21
CA VAL A 68 27.98 3.79 13.37
C VAL A 68 26.59 3.22 13.72
N LEU A 69 26.15 3.46 14.97
CA LEU A 69 24.81 3.18 15.47
C LEU A 69 23.78 4.25 15.07
N ALA A 70 24.18 5.40 14.53
CA ALA A 70 23.25 6.42 14.07
C ALA A 70 22.65 6.00 12.72
N LYS A 71 21.35 6.17 12.58
CA LYS A 71 20.59 5.84 11.37
C LYS A 71 20.95 6.80 10.22
N SER A 72 21.04 6.25 9.01
CA SER A 72 21.30 6.98 7.76
C SER A 72 20.25 8.07 7.54
N THR A 73 20.68 9.23 7.02
CA THR A 73 19.84 10.45 7.01
C THR A 73 19.35 10.85 5.62
N ARG A 74 20.21 10.68 4.59
CA ARG A 74 19.87 10.82 3.18
C ARG A 74 20.34 9.59 2.41
N MET A 75 19.72 9.36 1.25
CA MET A 75 20.02 8.26 0.34
C MET A 75 20.03 8.78 -1.09
N HIS A 76 21.16 8.61 -1.77
CA HIS A 76 21.40 9.15 -3.11
C HIS A 76 21.36 7.99 -4.12
N LEU A 77 20.61 8.18 -5.20
CA LEU A 77 20.37 7.17 -6.24
C LEU A 77 20.65 7.78 -7.62
N CYS A 78 21.84 7.53 -8.15
CA CYS A 78 22.27 8.08 -9.44
C CYS A 78 22.00 7.08 -10.56
N ILE A 79 21.47 7.53 -11.70
CA ILE A 79 21.06 6.66 -12.81
C ILE A 79 21.88 7.06 -14.04
N GLY A 80 23.03 6.40 -14.19
CA GLY A 80 24.07 6.79 -15.16
C GLY A 80 24.48 8.26 -15.02
N SER A 81 24.83 8.86 -16.16
CA SER A 81 25.40 10.22 -16.24
C SER A 81 24.36 11.34 -16.14
N SER A 82 23.07 11.01 -16.13
CA SER A 82 22.01 11.95 -16.54
C SER A 82 20.96 12.27 -15.47
N ALA A 83 20.94 11.57 -14.33
CA ALA A 83 20.06 11.88 -13.20
C ALA A 83 20.67 11.48 -11.85
N CYS A 84 20.36 12.24 -10.79
CA CYS A 84 20.63 11.89 -9.39
C CYS A 84 19.39 12.21 -8.56
N LEU A 85 18.81 11.18 -7.94
CA LEU A 85 17.70 11.35 -7.01
C LEU A 85 18.25 11.39 -5.58
N VAL A 86 17.80 12.34 -4.76
CA VAL A 86 18.21 12.50 -3.37
C VAL A 86 16.99 12.37 -2.48
N PHE A 87 17.00 11.37 -1.61
CA PHE A 87 15.91 11.06 -0.70
C PHE A 87 16.29 11.41 0.74
N SER A 88 15.42 12.08 1.48
CA SER A 88 15.50 12.12 2.93
C SER A 88 14.97 10.80 3.49
N ILE A 89 15.76 10.14 4.34
CA ILE A 89 15.43 8.85 4.98
C ILE A 89 15.53 8.91 6.52
N LYS A 90 15.88 10.09 7.07
CA LYS A 90 16.07 10.34 8.50
C LYS A 90 14.88 9.87 9.34
N ASN A 91 13.64 10.14 8.91
CA ASN A 91 12.44 9.90 9.73
C ASN A 91 11.63 8.65 9.34
N ILE A 92 11.95 7.98 8.22
CA ILE A 92 11.20 6.81 7.72
C ILE A 92 11.61 5.53 8.44
N THR A 93 10.69 4.68 8.89
CA THR A 93 11.06 3.45 9.65
C THR A 93 11.29 2.21 8.77
N SER A 94 10.93 2.28 7.49
CA SER A 94 11.15 1.22 6.49
C SER A 94 11.33 1.83 5.10
N LEU A 95 11.93 1.06 4.19
CA LEU A 95 12.07 1.42 2.78
C LEU A 95 10.91 0.85 1.94
N PRO A 96 10.42 1.56 0.91
CA PRO A 96 9.37 1.04 0.02
C PRO A 96 9.74 -0.25 -0.70
N ILE A 97 8.77 -1.13 -0.94
CA ILE A 97 8.99 -2.39 -1.68
C ILE A 97 9.39 -2.10 -3.12
N ALA A 98 8.84 -1.05 -3.75
CA ALA A 98 9.30 -0.54 -5.04
C ALA A 98 10.82 -0.24 -5.06
N PHE A 99 11.36 0.42 -4.03
CA PHE A 99 12.78 0.73 -3.93
C PHE A 99 13.64 -0.55 -3.80
N LEU A 100 13.24 -1.46 -2.91
CA LEU A 100 13.91 -2.75 -2.74
C LEU A 100 13.84 -3.61 -4.02
N SER A 101 12.76 -3.47 -4.80
CA SER A 101 12.60 -4.12 -6.09
C SER A 101 13.54 -3.54 -7.15
N VAL A 102 13.80 -2.22 -7.16
CA VAL A 102 14.86 -1.61 -7.99
C VAL A 102 16.23 -2.19 -7.62
N LEU A 103 16.59 -2.22 -6.34
CA LEU A 103 17.89 -2.77 -5.90
C LEU A 103 18.06 -4.26 -6.23
N LYS A 104 16.97 -5.05 -6.20
CA LYS A 104 16.93 -6.49 -6.52
C LYS A 104 16.67 -6.80 -8.01
N HIS A 105 16.47 -5.79 -8.86
CA HIS A 105 16.10 -5.98 -10.26
C HIS A 105 17.24 -6.60 -11.10
N PRO A 106 17.01 -7.61 -11.96
CA PRO A 106 18.08 -8.30 -12.68
C PRO A 106 18.82 -7.44 -13.73
N LYS A 107 18.21 -6.35 -14.21
CA LYS A 107 18.88 -5.36 -15.11
C LYS A 107 19.59 -4.21 -14.35
N VAL A 108 19.74 -4.29 -13.03
CA VAL A 108 20.40 -3.24 -12.23
C VAL A 108 21.79 -3.71 -11.78
N LYS A 109 22.79 -2.85 -11.97
CA LYS A 109 24.11 -3.00 -11.36
C LYS A 109 24.40 -1.85 -10.41
N LEU A 110 24.59 -2.19 -9.14
CA LEU A 110 24.94 -1.30 -8.07
C LEU A 110 26.45 -1.08 -8.01
N ILE A 111 26.84 0.18 -8.08
CA ILE A 111 28.20 0.66 -7.93
C ILE A 111 28.28 1.73 -6.84
N GLY A 112 29.48 2.00 -6.35
CA GLY A 112 29.72 3.02 -5.33
C GLY A 112 31.05 2.77 -4.63
N ASN A 113 31.57 3.79 -3.96
CA ASN A 113 32.71 3.59 -3.06
C ASN A 113 32.15 3.01 -1.75
N ASN A 114 32.57 1.80 -1.38
CA ASN A 114 32.06 1.06 -0.22
C ASN A 114 30.61 0.55 -0.30
N ILE A 115 29.98 0.47 -1.49
CA ILE A 115 28.58 0.00 -1.74
C ILE A 115 28.11 -1.24 -0.93
N VAL A 116 29.01 -2.15 -0.55
CA VAL A 116 28.70 -3.27 0.35
C VAL A 116 28.32 -2.80 1.76
N ASN A 117 29.04 -1.80 2.29
CA ASN A 117 28.78 -1.18 3.59
C ASN A 117 27.47 -0.39 3.56
N ASP A 118 27.15 0.34 2.48
CA ASP A 118 25.86 1.01 2.31
C ASP A 118 24.69 0.02 2.39
N LEU A 119 24.79 -1.12 1.70
CA LEU A 119 23.76 -2.16 1.72
C LEU A 119 23.68 -2.86 3.09
N LEU A 120 24.82 -3.11 3.76
CA LEU A 120 24.82 -3.61 5.14
C LEU A 120 24.25 -2.58 6.13
N LYS A 121 24.43 -1.27 5.87
CA LYS A 121 23.88 -0.18 6.65
C LYS A 121 22.37 -0.05 6.45
N LEU A 122 21.86 -0.25 5.23
CA LEU A 122 20.41 -0.40 5.02
C LEU A 122 19.84 -1.64 5.74
N LYS A 123 20.55 -2.77 5.73
CA LYS A 123 20.16 -3.97 6.51
C LYS A 123 20.11 -3.67 8.01
N GLN A 124 21.02 -2.86 8.54
CA GLN A 124 20.99 -2.42 9.95
C GLN A 124 19.85 -1.43 10.24
N ASP A 125 19.67 -0.41 9.40
CA ASP A 125 18.79 0.74 9.68
C ASP A 125 17.31 0.46 9.37
N PHE A 126 17.02 -0.50 8.48
CA PHE A 126 15.67 -0.80 7.98
C PHE A 126 15.33 -2.31 8.02
N ASN A 127 16.19 -3.15 8.61
CA ASN A 127 16.02 -4.61 8.71
C ASN A 127 15.79 -5.34 7.37
N ILE A 128 16.36 -4.84 6.27
CA ILE A 128 16.14 -5.40 4.94
C ILE A 128 17.09 -6.56 4.60
N ASP A 129 16.58 -7.61 3.95
CA ASP A 129 17.43 -8.62 3.31
C ASP A 129 18.14 -8.02 2.09
N VAL A 130 19.47 -7.93 2.18
CA VAL A 130 20.36 -7.53 1.08
C VAL A 130 21.20 -8.68 0.53
N GLU A 131 21.11 -9.90 1.03
CA GLU A 131 22.03 -10.98 0.65
C GLU A 131 21.88 -11.39 -0.83
N HIS A 132 20.67 -11.30 -1.37
CA HIS A 132 20.45 -11.43 -2.82
C HIS A 132 21.14 -10.32 -3.63
N ILE A 133 21.14 -9.09 -3.10
CA ILE A 133 21.68 -7.90 -3.75
C ILE A 133 23.21 -7.98 -3.76
N LEU A 134 23.82 -8.28 -2.61
CA LEU A 134 25.27 -8.48 -2.45
C LEU A 134 25.81 -9.50 -3.46
N ASN A 135 25.10 -10.62 -3.62
CA ASN A 135 25.56 -11.76 -4.44
C ASN A 135 25.33 -11.62 -5.96
N LYS A 136 24.42 -10.76 -6.43
CA LYS A 136 24.06 -10.68 -7.86
C LYS A 136 24.18 -9.30 -8.48
N ASN A 137 23.91 -8.25 -7.71
CA ASN A 137 23.65 -6.93 -8.26
C ASN A 137 24.80 -5.94 -8.06
N ILE A 138 25.82 -6.24 -7.24
CA ILE A 138 27.00 -5.37 -7.09
C ILE A 138 28.01 -5.57 -8.24
N GLN A 139 28.68 -4.48 -8.64
CA GLN A 139 29.87 -4.50 -9.50
C GLN A 139 31.03 -3.78 -8.80
N LEU A 140 31.94 -4.55 -8.19
CA LEU A 140 33.04 -4.03 -7.34
C LEU A 140 34.23 -3.46 -8.11
N THR A 141 34.40 -3.80 -9.39
CA THR A 141 35.56 -3.44 -10.23
C THR A 141 35.12 -3.06 -11.64
N ASN A 142 35.98 -2.33 -12.36
CA ASN A 142 35.79 -1.94 -13.76
C ASN A 142 34.43 -1.25 -14.01
N TRP A 143 34.24 -0.09 -13.40
CA TRP A 143 33.19 0.87 -13.74
C TRP A 143 33.80 2.26 -13.92
N ASP A 144 33.28 3.03 -14.88
CA ASP A 144 33.79 4.36 -15.19
C ASP A 144 33.24 5.40 -14.20
N ARG A 145 34.15 6.08 -13.47
CA ARG A 145 33.81 7.14 -12.51
C ARG A 145 33.36 8.45 -13.16
N GLU A 146 33.50 8.60 -14.48
CA GLU A 146 32.98 9.73 -15.25
C GLU A 146 31.54 9.45 -15.74
N SER A 147 31.07 8.20 -15.69
CA SER A 147 29.73 7.79 -16.13
C SER A 147 28.58 8.12 -15.15
N LEU A 148 28.86 8.82 -14.03
CA LEU A 148 27.88 9.21 -13.01
C LEU A 148 27.58 10.71 -13.03
N SER A 149 26.31 11.04 -12.80
CA SER A 149 25.75 12.40 -12.82
C SER A 149 26.30 13.35 -11.75
N CYS A 150 26.92 12.83 -10.67
CA CYS A 150 27.44 13.62 -9.56
C CYS A 150 28.57 12.89 -8.81
N LYS A 151 29.37 13.64 -8.04
CA LYS A 151 30.47 13.13 -7.19
C LYS A 151 30.35 13.79 -5.79
N HIS A 152 29.65 13.15 -4.85
CA HIS A 152 29.35 13.69 -3.51
C HIS A 152 30.45 13.36 -2.47
N ASN A 153 30.50 14.15 -1.38
CA ASN A 153 31.37 14.00 -0.20
C ASN A 153 30.94 14.97 0.93
N TRP A 154 31.49 14.80 2.15
CA TRP A 154 31.61 15.75 3.28
C TRP A 154 30.55 15.82 4.42
N SER A 155 31.06 15.62 5.66
CA SER A 155 30.76 16.31 6.95
C SER A 155 29.34 16.39 7.58
N LEU A 156 29.29 16.28 8.92
CA LEU A 156 28.12 16.60 9.77
C LEU A 156 28.10 18.06 10.27
N ASP A 157 26.94 18.53 10.74
CA ASP A 157 26.80 19.01 12.14
C ASP A 157 25.36 18.84 12.71
N ASN A 158 25.03 19.35 13.92
CA ASN A 158 24.05 18.73 14.85
C ASN A 158 22.81 19.56 15.35
N ASN A 159 21.82 18.85 15.95
CA ASN A 159 20.95 19.18 17.14
C ASN A 159 19.41 19.46 17.07
N LEU A 160 18.75 19.18 18.23
CA LEU A 160 17.43 19.61 18.79
C LEU A 160 16.10 18.82 18.52
N SER A 161 15.08 19.02 19.39
CA SER A 161 14.09 18.00 19.86
C SER A 161 12.82 18.53 20.62
N ILE A 162 11.79 17.66 20.91
CA ILE A 162 10.89 17.55 22.15
C ILE A 162 9.32 17.30 22.01
N THR A 163 8.82 16.19 22.61
CA THR A 163 7.50 15.77 23.26
C THR A 163 6.08 15.76 22.58
N VAL A 164 4.99 15.49 23.37
CA VAL A 164 3.80 14.60 23.08
C VAL A 164 2.46 15.00 23.81
N ASP A 165 1.38 14.18 23.68
CA ASP A 165 0.11 14.02 24.49
C ASP A 165 -1.16 14.88 24.16
N HIS A 166 -2.45 14.53 24.39
CA HIS A 166 -3.17 13.35 24.98
C HIS A 166 -4.69 13.23 24.53
N GLU A 167 -5.49 12.29 25.11
CA GLU A 167 -6.95 11.98 24.81
C GLU A 167 -8.01 12.67 25.72
N PRO A 168 -9.33 12.60 25.38
CA PRO A 168 -10.37 12.19 26.36
C PRO A 168 -11.60 11.38 25.80
N LYS A 169 -12.55 11.00 26.70
CA LYS A 169 -13.76 10.09 26.59
C LYS A 169 -14.77 10.48 27.73
N ILE A 170 -16.03 10.02 28.00
CA ILE A 170 -17.21 9.19 27.54
C ILE A 170 -18.33 9.43 28.63
N PRO A 171 -19.69 9.20 28.56
CA PRO A 171 -20.56 8.28 27.75
C PRO A 171 -21.87 8.96 27.19
N ASP A 172 -23.08 8.34 27.32
CA ASP A 172 -23.85 7.51 26.34
C ASP A 172 -25.32 7.29 26.84
N ASP A 173 -26.36 7.13 25.98
CA ASP A 173 -27.74 6.61 26.33
C ASP A 173 -28.54 6.10 25.10
N VAL A 174 -29.58 5.25 25.25
CA VAL A 174 -29.92 4.21 24.23
C VAL A 174 -31.26 4.37 23.46
N GLU A 175 -31.15 4.68 22.16
CA GLU A 175 -31.86 3.95 21.09
C GLU A 175 -30.84 3.01 20.37
N ASN A 176 -31.28 2.05 19.55
CA ASN A 176 -30.36 1.15 18.83
C ASN A 176 -29.48 1.92 17.83
N GLU A 177 -28.26 2.25 18.25
CA GLU A 177 -27.32 3.15 17.58
C GLU A 177 -27.16 2.82 16.09
N ILE A 178 -27.15 3.86 15.25
CA ILE A 178 -26.82 3.74 13.83
C ILE A 178 -25.33 3.44 13.72
N MET A 179 -24.98 2.24 13.22
CA MET A 179 -23.58 1.92 12.97
C MET A 179 -23.02 2.90 11.93
N THR A 180 -21.93 3.56 12.29
CA THR A 180 -21.13 4.40 11.38
C THR A 180 -19.65 4.05 11.54
N TYR A 181 -18.90 4.12 10.45
CA TYR A 181 -17.45 3.93 10.52
C TYR A 181 -16.75 5.21 11.01
N GLY A 182 -16.31 5.21 12.28
CA GLY A 182 -15.58 6.33 12.89
C GLY A 182 -14.05 6.32 12.71
N GLY A 183 -13.49 5.27 12.09
CA GLY A 183 -12.04 5.13 11.88
C GLY A 183 -11.51 5.89 10.66
N LYS A 184 -10.24 5.70 10.35
CA LYS A 184 -9.56 6.39 9.25
C LYS A 184 -9.91 5.75 7.90
N ILE A 185 -10.57 6.52 7.04
CA ILE A 185 -10.85 6.11 5.67
C ILE A 185 -9.65 6.46 4.77
N ILE A 186 -9.05 5.44 4.15
CA ILE A 186 -8.05 5.58 3.09
C ILE A 186 -8.79 5.47 1.74
N PHE A 187 -9.20 6.61 1.19
CA PHE A 187 -9.86 6.68 -0.12
C PHE A 187 -8.85 6.89 -1.24
N CYS A 188 -8.86 6.00 -2.23
CA CYS A 188 -7.93 6.00 -3.36
C CYS A 188 -8.73 6.02 -4.68
N ASN A 189 -8.52 7.03 -5.53
CA ASN A 189 -9.32 7.25 -6.75
C ASN A 189 -8.51 7.26 -8.06
N ASN A 190 -7.25 6.85 -7.99
CA ASN A 190 -6.36 6.70 -9.12
C ASN A 190 -5.49 5.46 -8.92
N PHE A 191 -4.90 4.95 -10.00
CA PHE A 191 -4.21 3.66 -9.98
C PHE A 191 -3.01 3.63 -9.03
N TYR A 192 -2.33 4.76 -8.87
CA TYR A 192 -1.13 4.91 -8.04
C TYR A 192 -1.45 4.89 -6.54
N ASP A 193 -2.43 5.67 -6.07
CA ASP A 193 -2.89 5.58 -4.68
C ASP A 193 -3.43 4.18 -4.34
N CYS A 194 -4.12 3.55 -5.28
CA CYS A 194 -4.56 2.16 -5.15
C CYS A 194 -3.40 1.16 -5.10
N ALA A 195 -2.24 1.43 -5.73
CA ALA A 195 -1.04 0.61 -5.58
C ALA A 195 -0.43 0.78 -4.18
N ILE A 196 -0.22 2.03 -3.72
CA ILE A 196 0.27 2.34 -2.36
C ILE A 196 -0.59 1.69 -1.28
N ALA A 197 -1.91 1.85 -1.36
CA ALA A 197 -2.85 1.27 -0.41
C ALA A 197 -2.75 -0.27 -0.37
N SER A 198 -2.44 -0.90 -1.50
CA SER A 198 -2.21 -2.34 -1.60
C SER A 198 -0.88 -2.77 -1.00
N GLU A 199 0.21 -2.00 -1.15
CA GLU A 199 1.48 -2.28 -0.45
C GLU A 199 1.29 -2.20 1.08
N LYS A 200 0.59 -1.17 1.57
CA LYS A 200 0.29 -1.05 3.01
C LYS A 200 -0.50 -2.25 3.53
N LEU A 201 -1.48 -2.74 2.76
CA LEU A 201 -2.24 -3.95 3.07
C LEU A 201 -1.38 -5.23 3.01
N LEU A 202 -0.45 -5.36 2.05
CA LEU A 202 0.53 -6.45 2.00
C LEU A 202 1.39 -6.49 3.26
N ASN A 203 1.91 -5.34 3.71
CA ASN A 203 2.72 -5.23 4.92
C ASN A 203 1.90 -5.61 6.17
N MET A 204 0.64 -5.15 6.26
CA MET A 204 -0.28 -5.59 7.32
C MET A 204 -0.56 -7.10 7.31
N ALA A 205 -0.35 -7.79 6.18
CA ALA A 205 -0.55 -9.23 6.05
C ALA A 205 0.71 -10.05 6.38
N GLU A 206 1.89 -9.45 6.38
CA GLU A 206 3.17 -10.18 6.33
C GLU A 206 3.34 -11.18 7.48
N GLU A 207 3.18 -10.68 8.72
CA GLU A 207 3.47 -11.41 9.96
C GLU A 207 2.27 -12.19 10.53
N LYS A 208 1.12 -12.21 9.83
CA LYS A 208 -0.13 -12.78 10.35
C LYS A 208 -0.39 -14.17 9.77
N GLU A 209 -0.49 -15.18 10.63
CA GLU A 209 -0.94 -16.53 10.24
C GLU A 209 -2.32 -16.49 9.54
N LYS A 210 -3.26 -15.70 10.08
CA LYS A 210 -4.59 -15.48 9.52
C LYS A 210 -5.01 -14.02 9.64
N PHE A 211 -5.04 -13.31 8.51
CA PHE A 211 -5.47 -11.92 8.41
C PHE A 211 -6.86 -11.84 7.79
N VAL A 212 -7.89 -11.67 8.61
CA VAL A 212 -9.29 -11.57 8.16
C VAL A 212 -9.71 -10.12 7.99
N ILE A 213 -10.40 -9.82 6.89
CA ILE A 213 -10.65 -8.47 6.39
C ILE A 213 -12.11 -8.36 5.94
N GLY A 214 -12.81 -7.34 6.43
CA GLY A 214 -14.15 -7.01 5.95
C GLY A 214 -14.11 -6.58 4.49
N PHE A 215 -14.88 -7.23 3.62
CA PHE A 215 -14.86 -7.06 2.17
C PHE A 215 -16.26 -6.82 1.63
N ASP A 216 -16.37 -5.83 0.74
CA ASP A 216 -17.56 -5.57 -0.07
C ASP A 216 -17.17 -4.96 -1.43
N LEU A 217 -18.11 -4.86 -2.36
CA LEU A 217 -17.97 -4.22 -3.67
C LEU A 217 -19.22 -3.42 -4.05
N GLU A 218 -19.02 -2.25 -4.67
CA GLU A 218 -20.12 -1.42 -5.17
C GLU A 218 -19.98 -1.09 -6.67
N TRP A 219 -21.12 -0.98 -7.36
CA TRP A 219 -21.21 -0.71 -8.81
C TRP A 219 -22.47 0.10 -9.16
N PRO A 220 -22.45 0.96 -10.19
CA PRO A 220 -23.66 1.63 -10.66
C PRO A 220 -24.70 0.62 -11.16
N PHE A 221 -25.96 0.87 -10.86
CA PHE A 221 -27.10 0.08 -11.36
C PHE A 221 -28.02 0.92 -12.25
N SER A 222 -28.45 0.34 -13.36
CA SER A 222 -29.39 0.93 -14.31
C SER A 222 -30.52 -0.05 -14.60
N ARG A 223 -31.76 0.44 -14.64
CA ARG A 223 -32.92 -0.38 -15.06
C ARG A 223 -32.86 -0.80 -16.54
N TYR A 224 -32.03 -0.13 -17.34
CA TYR A 224 -31.90 -0.38 -18.79
C TYR A 224 -30.69 -1.26 -19.14
N THR A 225 -29.58 -1.10 -18.43
CA THR A 225 -28.31 -1.81 -18.72
C THR A 225 -27.87 -2.77 -17.61
N GLY A 226 -28.66 -2.93 -16.55
CA GLY A 226 -28.37 -3.82 -15.43
C GLY A 226 -27.26 -3.31 -14.51
N ARG A 227 -26.43 -4.24 -14.02
CA ARG A 227 -25.26 -3.93 -13.16
C ARG A 227 -24.08 -3.50 -14.04
N GLY A 228 -23.55 -2.31 -13.81
CA GLY A 228 -22.31 -1.86 -14.45
C GLY A 228 -21.07 -2.59 -13.93
N LYS A 229 -19.88 -2.17 -14.38
CA LYS A 229 -18.59 -2.63 -13.85
C LYS A 229 -18.47 -2.29 -12.36
N VAL A 230 -17.76 -3.11 -11.57
CA VAL A 230 -17.28 -2.76 -10.22
C VAL A 230 -16.61 -1.40 -10.29
N ALA A 231 -17.04 -0.50 -9.40
CA ALA A 231 -16.63 0.89 -9.37
C ALA A 231 -15.93 1.26 -8.07
N LEU A 232 -16.27 0.60 -6.96
CA LEU A 232 -15.64 0.74 -5.66
C LEU A 232 -15.42 -0.66 -5.06
N MET A 233 -14.31 -0.82 -4.34
CA MET A 233 -13.99 -2.02 -3.56
C MET A 233 -13.55 -1.61 -2.16
N GLN A 234 -14.07 -2.29 -1.15
CA GLN A 234 -13.92 -1.91 0.24
C GLN A 234 -13.17 -2.99 1.03
N LEU A 235 -12.16 -2.60 1.80
CA LEU A 235 -11.29 -3.49 2.57
C LEU A 235 -11.06 -2.93 3.98
N CYS A 236 -11.66 -3.54 5.00
CA CYS A 236 -11.53 -3.17 6.42
C CYS A 236 -10.66 -4.20 7.17
N PRO A 237 -9.32 -4.01 7.25
CA PRO A 237 -8.40 -4.94 7.90
C PRO A 237 -8.42 -4.93 9.44
N ASN A 238 -8.91 -3.85 10.05
CA ASN A 238 -8.99 -3.62 11.49
C ASN A 238 -10.11 -2.58 11.77
N PRO A 239 -10.42 -2.24 13.03
CA PRO A 239 -11.37 -1.16 13.33
C PRO A 239 -10.86 0.23 12.93
N ASP A 240 -9.55 0.44 12.99
CA ASP A 240 -8.92 1.77 12.97
C ASP A 240 -8.74 2.34 11.55
N GLU A 241 -8.65 1.47 10.54
CA GLU A 241 -8.42 1.83 9.13
C GLU A 241 -9.30 1.02 8.16
N CYS A 242 -9.98 1.71 7.24
CA CYS A 242 -10.77 1.12 6.16
C CYS A 242 -10.35 1.71 4.82
N PHE A 243 -10.10 0.85 3.83
CA PHE A 243 -9.57 1.23 2.52
C PHE A 243 -10.65 1.15 1.45
N LEU A 244 -10.76 2.20 0.63
CA LEU A 244 -11.77 2.37 -0.41
C LEU A 244 -11.09 2.58 -1.76
N PHE A 245 -11.05 1.53 -2.57
CA PHE A 245 -10.41 1.51 -3.88
C PHE A 245 -11.44 1.85 -4.96
N HIS A 246 -11.47 3.11 -5.39
CA HIS A 246 -12.36 3.58 -6.45
C HIS A 246 -11.73 3.28 -7.81
N VAL A 247 -12.22 2.19 -8.42
CA VAL A 247 -11.66 1.49 -9.59
C VAL A 247 -12.52 1.68 -10.85
N SER A 248 -13.48 2.61 -10.81
CA SER A 248 -14.47 2.87 -11.87
C SER A 248 -13.86 3.14 -13.24
N GLU A 249 -12.77 3.92 -13.30
CA GLU A 249 -12.07 4.27 -14.55
C GLU A 249 -11.02 3.22 -14.98
N PHE A 250 -10.67 2.24 -14.12
CA PHE A 250 -9.51 1.36 -14.36
C PHE A 250 -9.84 0.20 -15.33
N THR A 251 -8.86 -0.20 -16.15
CA THR A 251 -8.95 -1.38 -17.04
C THR A 251 -8.44 -2.68 -16.41
N SER A 252 -7.68 -2.58 -15.32
CA SER A 252 -7.10 -3.67 -14.51
C SER A 252 -6.92 -3.19 -13.07
N LEU A 253 -6.72 -4.11 -12.12
CA LEU A 253 -6.31 -3.75 -10.75
C LEU A 253 -4.78 -3.60 -10.65
N PRO A 254 -4.26 -2.81 -9.69
CA PRO A 254 -2.83 -2.81 -9.36
C PRO A 254 -2.30 -4.21 -9.04
N LYS A 255 -1.08 -4.52 -9.51
CA LYS A 255 -0.44 -5.84 -9.30
C LYS A 255 -0.38 -6.20 -7.81
N ALA A 256 -0.02 -5.24 -6.96
CA ALA A 256 0.00 -5.40 -5.50
C ALA A 256 -1.37 -5.82 -4.92
N LEU A 257 -2.48 -5.27 -5.43
CA LEU A 257 -3.83 -5.62 -4.99
C LEU A 257 -4.19 -7.07 -5.37
N VAL A 258 -3.85 -7.50 -6.59
CA VAL A 258 -4.09 -8.87 -7.05
C VAL A 258 -3.23 -9.88 -6.29
N ILE A 259 -1.98 -9.53 -5.96
CA ILE A 259 -1.10 -10.36 -5.11
C ILE A 259 -1.68 -10.45 -3.69
N PHE A 260 -2.10 -9.32 -3.12
CA PHE A 260 -2.70 -9.24 -1.79
C PHE A 260 -3.95 -10.11 -1.65
N LEU A 261 -4.93 -9.94 -2.55
CA LEU A 261 -6.17 -10.72 -2.56
C LEU A 261 -5.93 -12.23 -2.78
N LYS A 262 -4.76 -12.63 -3.29
CA LYS A 262 -4.33 -14.02 -3.48
C LYS A 262 -3.37 -14.56 -2.41
N ARG A 263 -2.99 -13.77 -1.39
CA ARG A 263 -2.13 -14.27 -0.31
C ARG A 263 -2.89 -15.34 0.49
N LYS A 264 -2.30 -16.53 0.65
CA LYS A 264 -2.89 -17.67 1.38
C LYS A 264 -3.33 -17.36 2.81
N ASN A 265 -2.75 -16.33 3.44
CA ASN A 265 -3.06 -15.90 4.80
C ASN A 265 -4.07 -14.73 4.88
N VAL A 266 -4.50 -14.16 3.74
CA VAL A 266 -5.53 -13.10 3.68
C VAL A 266 -6.89 -13.75 3.47
N PHE A 267 -7.88 -13.41 4.30
CA PHE A 267 -9.23 -13.96 4.23
C PHE A 267 -10.26 -12.84 4.13
N LEU A 268 -11.12 -12.90 3.12
CA LEU A 268 -12.17 -11.92 2.88
C LEU A 268 -13.46 -12.37 3.56
N THR A 269 -14.12 -11.47 4.31
CA THR A 269 -15.37 -11.77 5.02
C THR A 269 -16.43 -10.71 4.78
N GLY A 270 -17.67 -11.17 4.61
CA GLY A 270 -18.84 -10.40 4.21
C GLY A 270 -20.01 -11.35 3.91
N VAL A 271 -21.13 -10.82 3.45
CA VAL A 271 -22.30 -11.63 3.05
C VAL A 271 -22.39 -11.71 1.53
N ASN A 272 -22.63 -12.91 0.97
CA ASN A 272 -22.77 -13.20 -0.47
C ASN A 272 -21.48 -13.04 -1.32
N ILE A 273 -20.35 -12.67 -0.70
CA ILE A 273 -19.06 -12.27 -1.30
C ILE A 273 -18.50 -13.21 -2.39
N LYS A 274 -18.95 -14.46 -2.47
CA LYS A 274 -18.63 -15.41 -3.55
C LYS A 274 -19.12 -14.95 -4.93
N HIS A 275 -20.23 -14.22 -5.01
CA HIS A 275 -20.71 -13.65 -6.27
C HIS A 275 -19.92 -12.40 -6.66
N ASP A 276 -19.49 -11.65 -5.66
CA ASP A 276 -18.87 -10.34 -5.83
C ASP A 276 -17.41 -10.51 -6.26
N LEU A 277 -16.68 -11.48 -5.71
CA LEU A 277 -15.38 -11.92 -6.24
C LEU A 277 -15.47 -12.43 -7.69
N LYS A 278 -16.50 -13.22 -8.04
CA LYS A 278 -16.70 -13.67 -9.44
C LYS A 278 -16.87 -12.49 -10.40
N LYS A 279 -17.62 -11.46 -9.96
CA LYS A 279 -17.79 -10.22 -10.73
C LYS A 279 -16.46 -9.47 -10.83
N LEU A 280 -15.72 -9.30 -9.74
CA LEU A 280 -14.42 -8.63 -9.71
C LEU A 280 -13.40 -9.27 -10.66
N GLY A 281 -13.28 -10.60 -10.62
CA GLY A 281 -12.39 -11.34 -11.52
C GLY A 281 -12.80 -11.27 -13.00
N THR A 282 -14.11 -11.16 -13.27
CA THR A 282 -14.63 -10.95 -14.64
C THR A 282 -14.32 -9.53 -15.13
N ASP A 283 -14.67 -8.53 -14.33
CA ASP A 283 -14.57 -7.10 -14.68
C ASP A 283 -13.12 -6.64 -14.86
N PHE A 284 -12.19 -7.18 -14.06
CA PHE A 284 -10.75 -6.85 -14.11
C PHE A 284 -9.86 -7.99 -14.64
N LYS A 285 -10.45 -9.04 -15.21
CA LYS A 285 -9.79 -10.11 -15.97
C LYS A 285 -8.66 -10.83 -15.21
N PHE A 286 -8.90 -11.20 -13.97
CA PHE A 286 -7.98 -12.03 -13.18
C PHE A 286 -8.70 -13.23 -12.54
N ASP A 287 -8.00 -14.35 -12.46
CA ASP A 287 -8.52 -15.55 -11.78
C ASP A 287 -8.77 -15.26 -10.29
N VAL A 288 -9.94 -15.65 -9.78
CA VAL A 288 -10.35 -15.55 -8.37
C VAL A 288 -10.64 -16.92 -7.73
N THR A 289 -10.41 -18.02 -8.45
CA THR A 289 -10.82 -19.39 -8.05
C THR A 289 -10.20 -19.78 -6.72
N SER A 290 -8.87 -19.64 -6.61
CA SER A 290 -8.11 -19.88 -5.39
C SER A 290 -8.63 -19.10 -4.17
N ILE A 291 -9.06 -17.84 -4.38
CA ILE A 291 -9.61 -16.96 -3.33
C ILE A 291 -10.97 -17.50 -2.84
N ILE A 292 -11.85 -17.84 -3.79
CA ILE A 292 -13.21 -18.33 -3.53
C ILE A 292 -13.21 -19.70 -2.83
N GLU A 293 -12.19 -20.53 -3.09
CA GLU A 293 -12.08 -21.89 -2.54
C GLU A 293 -11.41 -21.94 -1.16
N ASN A 294 -10.40 -21.09 -0.91
CA ASN A 294 -9.52 -21.24 0.26
C ASN A 294 -9.55 -20.04 1.23
N ASN A 295 -9.93 -18.85 0.75
CA ASN A 295 -9.67 -17.56 1.42
C ASN A 295 -10.96 -16.73 1.61
N LEU A 296 -12.11 -17.40 1.65
CA LEU A 296 -13.45 -16.81 1.72
C LEU A 296 -14.19 -17.21 3.01
N ILE A 297 -14.66 -16.23 3.77
CA ILE A 297 -15.45 -16.42 5.00
C ILE A 297 -16.84 -15.80 4.81
N GLU A 298 -17.73 -16.59 4.22
CA GLU A 298 -19.15 -16.24 4.01
C GLU A 298 -19.87 -16.13 5.37
N LEU A 299 -20.22 -14.89 5.76
CA LEU A 299 -20.82 -14.60 7.07
C LEU A 299 -22.17 -15.30 7.27
N ASN A 300 -22.97 -15.49 6.21
CA ASN A 300 -24.27 -16.17 6.35
C ASN A 300 -24.08 -17.64 6.80
N THR A 301 -23.12 -18.35 6.19
CA THR A 301 -22.75 -19.72 6.59
C THR A 301 -22.10 -19.76 7.97
N PHE A 302 -21.13 -18.87 8.21
CA PHE A 302 -20.37 -18.81 9.46
C PHE A 302 -21.25 -18.47 10.67
N ALA A 303 -22.21 -17.57 10.51
CA ALA A 303 -23.20 -17.24 11.54
C ALA A 303 -24.13 -18.41 11.85
N ASN A 304 -24.67 -19.09 10.84
CA ASN A 304 -25.54 -20.25 11.05
C ASN A 304 -24.82 -21.40 11.78
N GLN A 305 -23.56 -21.67 11.43
CA GLN A 305 -22.70 -22.66 12.11
C GLN A 305 -22.42 -22.27 13.57
N THR A 306 -21.98 -21.03 13.80
CA THR A 306 -21.60 -20.53 15.14
C THR A 306 -22.81 -20.44 16.08
N LEU A 307 -23.91 -19.86 15.60
CA LEU A 307 -25.15 -19.64 16.37
C LEU A 307 -26.07 -20.87 16.40
N LYS A 308 -25.66 -21.98 15.75
CA LYS A 308 -26.40 -23.25 15.66
C LYS A 308 -27.85 -23.07 15.18
N CYS A 309 -28.04 -22.23 14.17
CA CYS A 309 -29.34 -21.86 13.62
C CYS A 309 -29.43 -22.08 12.10
N SER A 310 -30.64 -21.93 11.56
CA SER A 310 -30.89 -21.93 10.11
C SER A 310 -31.70 -20.68 9.74
N GLN A 311 -30.99 -19.64 9.32
CA GLN A 311 -31.50 -18.30 9.03
C GLN A 311 -30.83 -17.76 7.78
N ASN A 312 -31.59 -17.07 6.91
CA ASN A 312 -30.98 -16.36 5.79
C ASN A 312 -30.49 -14.98 6.26
N TRP A 313 -29.23 -14.91 6.66
CA TRP A 313 -28.62 -13.69 7.18
C TRP A 313 -28.26 -12.70 6.07
N SER A 314 -28.62 -11.43 6.27
CA SER A 314 -28.04 -10.29 5.57
C SER A 314 -27.16 -9.51 6.53
N LEU A 315 -26.23 -8.69 6.01
CA LEU A 315 -25.30 -7.93 6.85
C LEU A 315 -26.03 -7.08 7.90
N ALA A 316 -27.07 -6.34 7.50
CA ALA A 316 -27.91 -5.57 8.43
C ALA A 316 -28.65 -6.42 9.49
N ARG A 317 -28.97 -7.70 9.20
CA ARG A 317 -29.51 -8.62 10.23
C ARG A 317 -28.42 -9.09 11.19
N LEU A 318 -27.19 -9.27 10.72
CA LEU A 318 -26.05 -9.68 11.56
C LEU A 318 -25.60 -8.54 12.47
N VAL A 319 -25.48 -7.31 11.97
CA VAL A 319 -25.14 -6.13 12.79
C VAL A 319 -26.17 -5.95 13.92
N LEU A 320 -27.48 -6.02 13.59
CA LEU A 320 -28.53 -5.92 14.60
C LEU A 320 -28.48 -7.07 15.62
N HIS A 321 -28.22 -8.31 15.19
CA HIS A 321 -28.24 -9.48 16.07
C HIS A 321 -26.96 -9.67 16.91
N LEU A 322 -25.80 -9.24 16.41
CA LEU A 322 -24.50 -9.47 17.03
C LEU A 322 -23.97 -8.23 17.77
N LEU A 323 -24.30 -7.03 17.29
CA LEU A 323 -23.72 -5.76 17.73
C LEU A 323 -24.78 -4.79 18.33
N ASN A 324 -26.07 -5.13 18.24
CA ASN A 324 -27.23 -4.29 18.62
C ASN A 324 -27.30 -2.90 17.94
N GLN A 325 -26.59 -2.73 16.81
CA GLN A 325 -26.59 -1.50 16.01
C GLN A 325 -27.43 -1.67 14.73
N THR A 326 -27.70 -0.57 14.03
CA THR A 326 -28.49 -0.56 12.78
C THR A 326 -27.68 -0.02 11.60
N LEU A 327 -27.62 -0.77 10.49
CA LEU A 327 -27.15 -0.24 9.19
C LEU A 327 -28.29 0.47 8.46
N LEU A 328 -28.06 1.74 8.08
CA LEU A 328 -29.02 2.55 7.32
C LEU A 328 -29.20 2.04 5.89
N LYS A 329 -30.47 1.89 5.46
CA LYS A 329 -30.82 1.54 4.08
C LYS A 329 -31.12 2.79 3.26
N THR A 330 -30.13 3.65 3.03
CA THR A 330 -30.32 4.87 2.22
C THR A 330 -30.30 4.57 0.71
N SER A 331 -30.61 5.58 -0.11
CA SER A 331 -30.58 5.52 -1.58
C SER A 331 -29.15 5.38 -2.15
N VAL A 332 -28.11 5.63 -1.35
CA VAL A 332 -26.68 5.46 -1.71
C VAL A 332 -26.39 4.07 -2.27
N ARG A 333 -27.05 3.04 -1.73
CA ARG A 333 -26.99 1.63 -2.14
C ARG A 333 -27.38 1.37 -3.60
N THR A 334 -27.92 2.38 -4.28
CA THR A 334 -28.32 2.35 -5.69
C THR A 334 -27.83 3.59 -6.45
N SER A 335 -26.85 4.30 -5.89
CA SER A 335 -26.29 5.53 -6.46
C SER A 335 -25.31 5.26 -7.62
N ASN A 336 -24.86 6.32 -8.27
CA ASN A 336 -23.81 6.21 -9.28
C ASN A 336 -22.43 6.09 -8.63
N TRP A 337 -22.06 4.88 -8.22
CA TRP A 337 -20.71 4.57 -7.72
C TRP A 337 -19.59 4.75 -8.75
N ALA A 338 -19.91 4.83 -10.05
CA ALA A 338 -18.95 5.17 -11.10
C ALA A 338 -18.76 6.69 -11.29
N SER A 339 -19.40 7.54 -10.48
CA SER A 339 -19.10 8.97 -10.44
C SER A 339 -17.62 9.19 -10.09
N ARG A 340 -16.91 9.99 -10.89
CA ARG A 340 -15.47 10.32 -10.69
C ARG A 340 -15.19 11.02 -9.34
N GLN A 341 -16.21 11.63 -8.74
CA GLN A 341 -16.19 12.11 -7.37
C GLN A 341 -17.33 11.43 -6.61
N LEU A 342 -17.01 10.70 -5.54
CA LEU A 342 -17.99 10.14 -4.62
C LEU A 342 -18.39 11.19 -3.57
N THR A 343 -19.64 11.15 -3.12
CA THR A 343 -20.11 11.99 -2.01
C THR A 343 -19.55 11.51 -0.68
N LYS A 344 -19.56 12.39 0.35
CA LYS A 344 -19.24 11.99 1.72
C LYS A 344 -20.15 10.87 2.24
N GLU A 345 -21.43 10.86 1.83
CA GLU A 345 -22.39 9.81 2.17
C GLU A 345 -22.01 8.47 1.53
N GLN A 346 -21.64 8.46 0.24
CA GLN A 346 -21.11 7.29 -0.47
C GLN A 346 -19.85 6.72 0.21
N ILE A 347 -18.89 7.59 0.54
CA ILE A 347 -17.63 7.22 1.20
C ILE A 347 -17.90 6.63 2.61
N SER A 348 -18.74 7.28 3.40
CA SER A 348 -19.11 6.83 4.75
C SER A 348 -19.90 5.52 4.72
N TYR A 349 -20.86 5.37 3.81
CA TYR A 349 -21.64 4.15 3.63
C TYR A 349 -20.73 2.97 3.30
N ALA A 350 -19.87 3.14 2.28
CA ALA A 350 -18.98 2.09 1.79
C ALA A 350 -17.99 1.60 2.86
N ALA A 351 -17.39 2.51 3.64
CA ALA A 351 -16.52 2.12 4.75
C ALA A 351 -17.27 1.37 5.86
N THR A 352 -18.53 1.73 6.09
CA THR A 352 -19.38 1.14 7.14
C THR A 352 -19.78 -0.30 6.82
N ASP A 353 -20.16 -0.64 5.58
CA ASP A 353 -20.54 -2.03 5.24
C ASP A 353 -19.33 -3.01 5.29
N ALA A 354 -18.12 -2.56 4.95
CA ALA A 354 -16.91 -3.35 5.15
C ALA A 354 -16.54 -3.50 6.63
N TYR A 355 -16.63 -2.43 7.42
CA TYR A 355 -16.42 -2.46 8.87
C TYR A 355 -17.42 -3.36 9.61
N ALA A 356 -18.70 -3.25 9.27
CA ALA A 356 -19.76 -4.14 9.74
C ALA A 356 -19.41 -5.60 9.49
N SER A 357 -18.91 -5.93 8.30
CA SER A 357 -18.53 -7.30 7.93
C SER A 357 -17.35 -7.80 8.77
N PHE A 358 -16.34 -6.96 9.01
CA PHE A 358 -15.22 -7.27 9.89
C PHE A 358 -15.66 -7.51 11.35
N LEU A 359 -16.50 -6.64 11.92
CA LEU A 359 -17.00 -6.78 13.29
C LEU A 359 -17.94 -7.98 13.48
N CYS A 360 -18.80 -8.27 12.50
CA CYS A 360 -19.63 -9.47 12.52
C CYS A 360 -18.77 -10.74 12.53
N TYR A 361 -17.70 -10.79 11.73
CA TYR A 361 -16.75 -11.90 11.78
C TYR A 361 -16.08 -12.03 13.16
N LYS A 362 -15.54 -10.93 13.72
CA LYS A 362 -14.89 -10.95 15.04
C LYS A 362 -15.83 -11.46 16.13
N THR A 363 -17.04 -10.91 16.20
CA THR A 363 -18.05 -11.25 17.21
C THR A 363 -18.52 -12.70 17.11
N LEU A 364 -18.54 -13.29 15.90
CA LEU A 364 -18.78 -14.72 15.72
C LEU A 364 -17.54 -15.56 16.08
N GLN A 365 -16.35 -15.12 15.70
CA GLN A 365 -15.09 -15.82 15.99
C GLN A 365 -14.79 -15.91 17.49
N ASP A 366 -15.18 -14.89 18.27
CA ASP A 366 -15.03 -14.88 19.72
C ASP A 366 -16.15 -15.66 20.44
N LYS A 367 -17.27 -15.96 19.78
CA LYS A 367 -18.30 -16.92 20.25
C LYS A 367 -17.96 -18.40 19.97
N LEU A 368 -16.83 -18.65 19.31
CA LEU A 368 -16.28 -20.00 19.07
C LEU A 368 -15.12 -20.34 20.04
N ARG A 369 -14.83 -19.46 21.00
CA ARG A 369 -13.81 -19.60 22.04
C ARG A 369 -14.47 -19.92 23.38
#